data_AF-A0AAU5VKC4-F1
#
_entry.id   AF-A0AAU5VKC4-F1
#
_cell.length_a   1.000
_cell.length_b   1.000
_cell.length_c   1.000
_cell.angle_alpha   90.00
_cell.angle_beta   90.00
_cell.angle_gamma   90.00
#
_symmetry.space_group_name_H-M   'P 1'
#
loop_
_entity.id
_entity.type
_entity.pdbx_description
1 polymer ?
#
loop_
_entity_poly.entity_id
_entity_poly.type
_entity_poly.pdbx_seq_one_letter_code
_entity_poly.pdbx_strand_id
1 'polypeptide(L)'
;MNFGAGLGEGGWDDDGALRAALGRTAEGLGLALPESDGKWSRLAEYVDARSGRRVMVYPPGERRRTFQVILKDNGTPLACGWTVDLAEVVRATAAWTGGVGLEETKARAPFVRFRPWALVHEREPFGVVELTWCAMLDRIHMPPYDRHPRPHAVLAAAYAQPVLRQLMPVNSHFNLWFSPRVEEFWKTRVGYIICPYDEGLYGVRNKGRLVARTETPEEAVAFVVAALPKGLGPAS
;
A
#
# COMPACT_ATOMS: atom_id res chain seq x y z
N MET A 1 16.10 39.22 18.48
CA MET A 1 16.35 37.92 17.82
C MET A 1 15.05 37.14 17.84
N ASN A 2 14.39 37.06 16.70
CA ASN A 2 13.19 36.27 16.51
C ASN A 2 13.17 35.91 15.01
N PHE A 3 13.58 34.70 14.66
CA PHE A 3 13.45 34.19 13.29
C PHE A 3 12.30 33.20 13.26
N GLY A 4 11.09 33.74 13.24
CA GLY A 4 9.93 33.03 12.75
C GLY A 4 9.99 33.06 11.22
N ALA A 5 10.40 31.95 10.60
CA ALA A 5 10.16 31.71 9.19
C ALA A 5 8.92 30.82 9.09
N GLY A 6 7.76 31.46 8.91
CA GLY A 6 6.56 30.77 8.49
C GLY A 6 6.81 30.09 7.16
N LEU A 7 6.55 28.79 7.10
CA LEU A 7 6.42 28.07 5.83
C LEU A 7 5.25 28.70 5.07
N GLY A 8 5.59 29.48 4.06
CA GLY A 8 4.63 30.16 3.20
C GLY A 8 3.68 29.19 2.54
N GLU A 9 2.40 29.57 2.51
CA GLU A 9 1.40 29.01 1.63
C GLU A 9 1.85 29.26 0.17
N GLY A 10 2.42 28.24 -0.48
CA GLY A 10 2.89 28.35 -1.86
C GLY A 10 3.50 27.05 -2.42
N GLY A 11 2.75 26.38 -3.32
CA GLY A 11 3.25 25.62 -4.46
C GLY A 11 4.15 24.39 -4.23
N TRP A 12 3.60 23.25 -3.79
CA TRP A 12 4.20 21.94 -4.13
C TRP A 12 3.88 21.51 -5.58
N ASP A 13 3.27 22.41 -6.36
CA ASP A 13 2.86 22.19 -7.74
C ASP A 13 4.01 22.38 -8.75
N ASP A 14 5.13 22.97 -8.32
CA ASP A 14 6.31 23.15 -9.15
C ASP A 14 7.12 21.84 -9.27
N ASP A 15 7.42 21.46 -10.52
CA ASP A 15 8.19 20.26 -10.85
C ASP A 15 9.52 20.21 -10.06
N GLY A 16 9.66 19.21 -9.20
CA GLY A 16 10.89 18.97 -8.44
C GLY A 16 11.08 19.83 -7.18
N ALA A 17 10.18 20.77 -6.85
CA ALA A 17 10.28 21.60 -5.65
C ALA A 17 10.37 20.78 -4.35
N LEU A 18 9.57 19.70 -4.26
CA LEU A 18 9.62 18.76 -3.14
C LEU A 18 10.98 18.09 -2.99
N ARG A 19 11.58 17.62 -4.09
CA ARG A 19 12.89 16.95 -4.07
C ARG A 19 13.99 17.92 -3.66
N ALA A 20 13.95 19.15 -4.18
CA ALA A 20 14.92 20.17 -3.82
C ALA A 20 14.83 20.56 -2.35
N ALA A 21 13.62 20.67 -1.79
CA ALA A 21 13.40 20.92 -0.37
C ALA A 21 13.94 19.77 0.51
N LEU A 22 13.67 18.53 0.12
CA LEU A 22 14.18 17.33 0.81
C LEU A 22 15.72 17.27 0.75
N GLY A 23 16.32 17.57 -0.40
CA GLY A 23 17.77 17.60 -0.58
C GLY A 23 18.46 18.62 0.33
N ARG A 24 18.00 19.88 0.33
CA ARG A 24 18.52 20.92 1.23
C ARG A 24 18.37 20.56 2.71
N THR A 25 17.24 19.93 3.06
CA THR A 25 16.99 19.48 4.43
C THR A 25 17.93 18.35 4.82
N ALA A 26 18.22 17.42 3.91
CA ALA A 26 19.19 16.35 4.12
C ALA A 26 20.61 16.89 4.31
N GLU A 27 21.04 17.83 3.47
CA GLU A 27 22.32 18.53 3.63
C GLU A 27 22.43 19.23 4.98
N GLY A 28 21.39 19.97 5.38
CA GLY A 28 21.34 20.65 6.69
C GLY A 28 21.37 19.69 7.89
N LEU A 29 20.95 18.44 7.71
CA LEU A 29 21.00 17.38 8.72
C LEU A 29 22.26 16.50 8.63
N GLY A 30 23.13 16.72 7.64
CA GLY A 30 24.29 15.85 7.38
C GLY A 30 23.90 14.43 6.96
N LEU A 31 22.73 14.26 6.34
CA LEU A 31 22.23 12.97 5.87
C LEU A 31 22.35 12.86 4.36
N ALA A 32 22.73 11.68 3.87
CA ALA A 32 22.72 11.36 2.46
C ALA A 32 21.40 10.67 2.08
N LEU A 33 20.77 11.17 1.02
CA LEU A 33 19.65 10.48 0.35
C LEU A 33 20.17 9.90 -0.97
N PRO A 34 19.67 8.75 -1.42
CA PRO A 34 19.98 8.25 -2.75
C PRO A 34 19.43 9.22 -3.81
N GLU A 35 19.92 9.08 -5.04
CA GLU A 35 19.37 9.85 -6.16
C GLU A 35 17.88 9.53 -6.34
N SER A 36 17.08 10.58 -6.58
CA SER A 36 15.65 10.40 -6.81
C SER A 36 15.40 9.92 -8.23
N ASP A 37 14.51 8.94 -8.42
CA ASP A 37 14.20 8.36 -9.75
C ASP A 37 13.64 9.41 -10.75
N GLY A 38 13.22 10.59 -10.29
CA GLY A 38 12.89 11.72 -11.16
C GLY A 38 11.58 11.58 -11.96
N LYS A 39 11.03 10.36 -12.07
CA LYS A 39 9.93 9.98 -12.97
C LYS A 39 8.60 10.68 -12.74
N TRP A 40 8.34 11.17 -11.52
CA TRP A 40 7.04 11.72 -11.16
C TRP A 40 7.16 13.17 -10.69
N SER A 41 6.67 14.14 -11.47
CA SER A 41 6.85 15.58 -11.19
C SER A 41 6.43 16.01 -9.78
N ARG A 42 5.31 15.47 -9.28
CA ARG A 42 4.66 15.93 -8.04
C ARG A 42 5.07 15.18 -6.76
N LEU A 43 5.69 13.99 -6.86
CA LEU A 43 6.13 13.20 -5.71
C LEU A 43 7.64 12.99 -5.73
N ALA A 44 8.23 12.78 -4.56
CA ALA A 44 9.62 12.40 -4.46
C ALA A 44 9.72 10.88 -4.22
N GLU A 45 10.54 10.23 -5.03
CA GLU A 45 10.78 8.80 -4.95
C GLU A 45 12.27 8.55 -4.79
N TYR A 46 12.62 7.79 -3.75
CA TYR A 46 13.99 7.44 -3.41
C TYR A 46 14.11 5.91 -3.40
N VAL A 47 15.11 5.39 -4.09
CA VAL A 47 15.31 3.94 -4.24
C VAL A 47 16.74 3.60 -3.89
N ASP A 48 16.92 2.63 -3.00
CA ASP A 48 18.21 1.96 -2.86
C ASP A 48 18.26 0.79 -3.85
N ALA A 49 19.10 0.91 -4.87
CA ALA A 49 19.21 -0.07 -5.94
C ALA A 49 19.73 -1.43 -5.46
N ARG A 50 20.42 -1.48 -4.31
CA ARG A 50 21.01 -2.72 -3.77
C ARG A 50 19.99 -3.58 -3.05
N SER A 51 19.15 -2.97 -2.21
CA SER A 51 18.14 -3.67 -1.42
C SER A 51 16.75 -3.70 -2.06
N GLY A 52 16.48 -2.86 -3.06
CA GLY A 52 15.14 -2.68 -3.62
C GLY A 52 14.21 -1.87 -2.69
N ARG A 53 14.72 -1.38 -1.55
CA ARG A 53 13.96 -0.53 -0.63
C ARG A 53 13.69 0.83 -1.26
N ARG A 54 12.47 1.30 -1.03
CA ARG A 54 11.96 2.51 -1.66
C ARG A 54 11.18 3.35 -0.67
N VAL A 55 11.31 4.66 -0.80
CA VAL A 55 10.46 5.65 -0.11
C VAL A 55 9.73 6.48 -1.13
N MET A 56 8.42 6.60 -0.95
CA MET A 56 7.59 7.54 -1.69
C MET A 56 7.13 8.64 -0.74
N VAL A 57 7.37 9.90 -1.13
CA VAL A 57 6.93 11.09 -0.41
C VAL A 57 5.94 11.85 -1.27
N TYR A 58 4.71 11.95 -0.79
CA TYR A 58 3.66 12.76 -1.40
C TYR A 58 3.58 14.11 -0.68
N PRO A 59 3.53 15.22 -1.42
CA PRO A 59 3.42 16.54 -0.81
C PRO A 59 2.07 16.72 -0.11
N PRO A 60 1.97 17.68 0.83
CA PRO A 60 0.70 18.16 1.35
C PRO A 60 -0.25 18.54 0.20
N GLY A 61 -1.50 18.07 0.29
CA GLY A 61 -2.56 18.46 -0.62
C GLY A 61 -3.50 19.49 0.02
N GLU A 62 -4.38 20.09 -0.76
CA GLU A 62 -5.36 21.10 -0.28
C GLU A 62 -6.16 20.64 0.94
N ARG A 63 -6.54 19.35 0.96
CA ARG A 63 -7.33 18.75 2.04
C ARG A 63 -6.50 18.20 3.20
N ARG A 64 -5.19 18.03 3.03
CA ARG A 64 -4.29 17.44 4.03
C ARG A 64 -2.95 18.18 4.02
N ARG A 65 -2.72 19.00 5.04
CA ARG A 65 -1.51 19.83 5.21
C ARG A 65 -0.25 19.05 5.64
N THR A 66 -0.21 17.74 5.40
CA THR A 66 0.87 16.83 5.84
C THR A 66 1.46 16.09 4.65
N PHE A 67 2.77 15.87 4.66
CA PHE A 67 3.41 14.89 3.79
C PHE A 67 2.87 13.50 4.11
N GLN A 68 2.67 12.68 3.08
CA GLN A 68 2.49 11.24 3.25
C GLN A 68 3.78 10.54 2.84
N VAL A 69 4.30 9.68 3.71
CA VAL A 69 5.49 8.88 3.43
C VAL A 69 5.10 7.41 3.42
N ILE A 70 5.55 6.67 2.42
CA ILE A 70 5.35 5.23 2.30
C ILE A 70 6.72 4.55 2.15
N LEU A 71 7.02 3.65 3.08
CA LEU A 71 8.20 2.80 3.05
C LEU A 71 7.84 1.46 2.39
N LYS A 72 8.55 1.11 1.33
CA LYS A 72 8.33 -0.11 0.56
C LYS A 72 9.59 -0.97 0.55
N ASP A 73 9.35 -2.28 0.54
CA ASP A 73 10.34 -3.30 0.24
C ASP A 73 9.86 -4.13 -0.95
N ASN A 74 10.68 -4.25 -1.99
CA ASN A 74 10.37 -5.00 -3.21
C ASN A 74 8.95 -4.72 -3.78
N GLY A 75 8.55 -3.45 -3.75
CA GLY A 75 7.24 -2.99 -4.23
C GLY A 75 6.09 -3.07 -3.21
N THR A 76 6.25 -3.80 -2.10
CA THR A 76 5.24 -3.95 -1.05
C THR A 76 5.36 -2.85 0.00
N PRO A 77 4.29 -2.09 0.30
CA PRO A 77 4.27 -1.15 1.41
C PRO A 77 4.35 -1.89 2.75
N LEU A 78 5.36 -1.57 3.57
CA LEU A 78 5.54 -2.16 4.92
C LEU A 78 5.25 -1.14 6.02
N ALA A 79 5.52 0.14 5.76
CA ALA A 79 5.33 1.21 6.71
C ALA A 79 4.90 2.49 6.01
N CYS A 80 4.38 3.42 6.81
CA CYS A 80 3.77 4.62 6.30
C CYS A 80 3.45 5.60 7.42
N GLY A 81 3.29 6.88 7.07
CA GLY A 81 2.94 7.88 8.05
C GLY A 81 2.68 9.24 7.44
N TRP A 82 2.23 10.16 8.31
CA TRP A 82 2.02 11.56 7.96
C TRP A 82 2.76 12.45 8.93
N THR A 83 3.39 13.47 8.39
CA THR A 83 4.06 14.51 9.19
C THR A 83 3.99 15.85 8.47
N VAL A 84 4.10 16.94 9.21
CA VAL A 84 4.32 18.28 8.67
C VAL A 84 5.81 18.63 8.64
N ASP A 85 6.65 17.86 9.34
CA ASP A 85 8.08 18.12 9.49
C ASP A 85 8.88 17.44 8.37
N LEU A 86 9.47 18.26 7.50
CA LEU A 86 10.34 17.80 6.42
C LEU A 86 11.60 17.09 6.94
N ALA A 87 12.11 17.48 8.11
CA ALA A 87 13.27 16.85 8.72
C ALA A 87 12.95 15.41 9.17
N GLU A 88 11.73 15.16 9.68
CA GLU A 88 11.27 13.80 9.95
C GLU A 88 11.17 12.96 8.67
N VAL A 89 10.63 13.54 7.58
CA VAL A 89 10.58 12.86 6.27
C VAL A 89 11.97 12.44 5.82
N VAL A 90 12.96 13.35 5.91
CA VAL A 90 14.35 13.04 5.54
C VAL A 90 14.94 11.96 6.44
N ARG A 91 14.74 12.03 7.76
CA ARG A 91 15.24 11.00 8.70
C ARG A 91 14.67 9.61 8.38
N ALA A 92 13.36 9.52 8.12
CA ALA A 92 12.72 8.28 7.70
C ALA A 92 13.27 7.77 6.37
N THR A 93 13.46 8.69 5.40
CA THR A 93 13.95 8.36 4.06
C THR A 93 15.37 7.80 4.14
N ALA A 94 16.29 8.54 4.75
CA ALA A 94 17.69 8.15 4.90
C ALA A 94 17.84 6.83 5.68
N ALA A 95 17.08 6.65 6.78
CA ALA A 95 17.11 5.41 7.54
C ALA A 95 16.66 4.21 6.69
N TRP A 96 15.47 4.30 6.08
CA TRP A 96 14.91 3.18 5.33
C TRP A 96 15.76 2.80 4.12
N THR A 97 16.16 3.77 3.29
CA THR A 97 17.01 3.51 2.11
C THR A 97 18.44 3.14 2.50
N GLY A 98 18.90 3.51 3.70
CA GLY A 98 20.17 3.09 4.27
C GLY A 98 20.17 1.67 4.83
N GLY A 99 19.07 0.92 4.72
CA GLY A 99 18.97 -0.47 5.18
C GLY A 99 18.58 -0.64 6.65
N VAL A 100 18.20 0.43 7.34
CA VAL A 100 17.77 0.38 8.74
C VAL A 100 16.40 -0.32 8.85
N GLY A 101 16.22 -1.18 9.85
CA GLY A 101 14.95 -1.91 10.06
C GLY A 101 13.77 -1.01 10.41
N LEU A 102 12.55 -1.57 10.40
CA LEU A 102 11.30 -0.84 10.67
C LEU A 102 11.29 -0.18 12.05
N GLU A 103 11.68 -0.92 13.10
CA GLU A 103 11.65 -0.42 14.49
C GLU A 103 12.61 0.76 14.68
N GLU A 104 13.83 0.64 14.17
CA GLU A 104 14.83 1.71 14.27
C GLU A 104 14.48 2.90 13.36
N THR A 105 13.92 2.66 12.17
CA THR A 105 13.38 3.73 11.33
C THR A 105 12.31 4.52 12.06
N LYS A 106 11.38 3.84 12.76
CA LYS A 106 10.38 4.49 13.61
C LYS A 106 11.00 5.22 14.80
N ALA A 107 12.06 4.69 15.42
CA ALA A 107 12.76 5.39 16.50
C ALA A 107 13.37 6.73 16.02
N ARG A 108 13.90 6.77 14.79
CA ARG A 108 14.46 7.98 14.16
C ARG A 108 13.39 8.93 13.60
N ALA A 109 12.22 8.40 13.27
CA ALA A 109 11.08 9.12 12.70
C ALA A 109 9.75 8.62 13.29
N PRO A 110 9.33 9.13 14.46
CA PRO A 110 8.20 8.59 15.24
C PRO A 110 6.84 8.60 14.54
N PHE A 111 6.67 9.41 13.48
CA PHE A 111 5.46 9.45 12.68
C PHE A 111 5.26 8.16 11.84
N VAL A 112 6.31 7.36 11.64
CA VAL A 112 6.25 6.08 10.90
C VAL A 112 5.44 5.06 11.70
N ARG A 113 4.48 4.46 11.01
CA ARG A 113 3.61 3.41 11.51
C ARG A 113 3.69 2.19 10.61
N PHE A 114 3.66 1.02 11.21
CA PHE A 114 3.59 -0.28 10.55
C PHE A 114 2.76 -1.22 11.43
N ARG A 115 2.34 -2.35 10.85
CA ARG A 115 1.62 -3.40 11.57
C ARG A 115 2.55 -4.51 12.05
N PRO A 116 2.11 -5.32 13.03
CA PRO A 116 2.89 -6.47 13.48
C PRO A 116 3.32 -7.41 12.34
N TRP A 117 2.46 -7.65 11.34
CA TRP A 117 2.82 -8.51 10.21
C TRP A 117 4.01 -7.99 9.40
N ALA A 118 4.20 -6.66 9.31
CA ALA A 118 5.32 -6.08 8.58
C ALA A 118 6.65 -6.33 9.30
N LEU A 119 6.65 -6.34 10.64
CA LEU A 119 7.80 -6.75 11.43
C LEU A 119 8.10 -8.24 11.29
N VAL A 120 7.05 -9.07 11.28
CA VAL A 120 7.21 -10.50 11.02
C VAL A 120 7.81 -10.71 9.64
N HIS A 121 7.29 -10.05 8.61
CA HIS A 121 7.81 -10.12 7.24
C HIS A 121 9.27 -9.64 7.12
N GLU A 122 9.64 -8.53 7.78
CA GLU A 122 11.03 -8.04 7.77
C GLU A 122 12.01 -9.06 8.36
N ARG A 123 11.59 -9.82 9.38
CA ARG A 123 12.42 -10.84 10.06
C ARG A 123 12.40 -12.19 9.33
N GLU A 124 11.22 -12.58 8.84
CA GLU A 124 10.95 -13.83 8.15
C GLU A 124 10.03 -13.54 6.95
N PRO A 125 10.59 -13.40 5.73
CA PRO A 125 9.83 -13.01 4.57
C PRO A 125 8.71 -14.00 4.23
N PHE A 126 7.46 -13.53 4.35
CA PHE A 126 6.31 -14.22 3.79
C PHE A 126 6.46 -14.52 2.29
N GLY A 127 5.87 -15.65 1.87
CA GLY A 127 5.64 -15.93 0.46
C GLY A 127 4.73 -14.86 -0.18
N VAL A 128 4.85 -14.69 -1.51
CA VAL A 128 4.23 -13.58 -2.25
C VAL A 128 2.71 -13.51 -2.05
N VAL A 129 2.02 -14.65 -1.98
CA VAL A 129 0.56 -14.71 -1.77
C VAL A 129 0.16 -14.18 -0.40
N GLU A 130 0.78 -14.70 0.68
CA GLU A 130 0.48 -14.25 2.04
C GLU A 130 0.85 -12.77 2.24
N LEU A 131 2.00 -12.35 1.69
CA LEU A 131 2.41 -10.95 1.71
C LEU A 131 1.37 -10.04 1.05
N THR A 132 0.85 -10.45 -0.11
CA THR A 132 -0.18 -9.71 -0.84
C THR A 132 -1.47 -9.62 -0.02
N TRP A 133 -1.89 -10.71 0.62
CA TRP A 133 -3.03 -10.70 1.54
C TRP A 133 -2.82 -9.74 2.71
N CYS A 134 -1.69 -9.83 3.40
CA CYS A 134 -1.36 -8.94 4.51
C CYS A 134 -1.37 -7.47 4.07
N ALA A 135 -0.78 -7.14 2.91
CA ALA A 135 -0.75 -5.78 2.39
C ALA A 135 -2.15 -5.28 1.96
N MET A 136 -2.98 -6.12 1.34
CA MET A 136 -4.35 -5.77 0.96
C MET A 136 -5.26 -5.57 2.17
N LEU A 137 -5.10 -6.42 3.19
CA LEU A 137 -5.78 -6.24 4.47
C LEU A 137 -5.20 -5.03 5.24
N ASP A 138 -3.93 -4.69 5.12
CA ASP A 138 -3.46 -3.48 5.83
C ASP A 138 -3.98 -2.18 5.21
N ARG A 139 -4.29 -2.17 3.90
CA ARG A 139 -4.95 -1.03 3.25
C ARG A 139 -6.29 -0.63 3.90
N ILE A 140 -6.87 -1.50 4.72
CA ILE A 140 -8.03 -1.24 5.57
C ILE A 140 -7.78 -0.07 6.56
N HIS A 141 -6.53 0.12 7.01
CA HIS A 141 -6.23 0.99 8.14
C HIS A 141 -5.31 2.18 7.82
N MET A 142 -5.09 2.44 6.53
CA MET A 142 -4.27 3.56 6.09
C MET A 142 -5.16 4.64 5.46
N PRO A 143 -5.39 5.76 6.17
CA PRO A 143 -6.08 6.90 5.58
C PRO A 143 -5.52 7.26 4.20
N PRO A 144 -6.33 7.64 3.20
CA PRO A 144 -7.79 7.80 3.24
C PRO A 144 -8.57 6.52 2.87
N TYR A 145 -7.96 5.34 2.88
CA TYR A 145 -8.58 4.10 2.41
C TYR A 145 -9.56 3.46 3.42
N ASP A 146 -9.63 4.00 4.64
CA ASP A 146 -10.68 3.74 5.64
C ASP A 146 -12.11 4.09 5.15
N ARG A 147 -12.21 4.80 4.02
CA ARG A 147 -13.47 5.19 3.35
C ARG A 147 -14.15 4.07 2.56
N HIS A 148 -13.59 2.87 2.53
CA HIS A 148 -14.10 1.78 1.69
C HIS A 148 -14.44 0.52 2.51
N PRO A 149 -15.45 0.59 3.40
CA PRO A 149 -15.79 -0.52 4.30
C PRO A 149 -16.30 -1.77 3.56
N ARG A 150 -17.01 -1.62 2.43
CA ARG A 150 -17.55 -2.77 1.68
C ARG A 150 -16.45 -3.58 0.98
N PRO A 151 -15.52 -2.99 0.21
CA PRO A 151 -14.38 -3.71 -0.35
C PRO A 151 -13.50 -4.37 0.72
N HIS A 152 -13.32 -3.68 1.85
CA HIS A 152 -12.66 -4.25 3.00
C HIS A 152 -13.37 -5.53 3.48
N ALA A 153 -14.67 -5.46 3.77
CA ALA A 153 -15.40 -6.60 4.29
C ALA A 153 -15.34 -7.82 3.36
N VAL A 154 -15.31 -7.60 2.03
CA VAL A 154 -15.09 -8.66 1.03
C VAL A 154 -13.69 -9.28 1.14
N LEU A 155 -12.63 -8.47 1.30
CA LEU A 155 -11.27 -8.97 1.49
C LEU A 155 -11.16 -9.79 2.78
N ALA A 156 -11.74 -9.31 3.89
CA ALA A 156 -11.72 -10.01 5.17
C ALA A 156 -12.48 -11.35 5.10
N ALA A 157 -13.69 -11.35 4.54
CA ALA A 157 -14.48 -12.57 4.33
C ALA A 157 -13.77 -13.56 3.41
N ALA A 158 -13.10 -13.09 2.35
CA ALA A 158 -12.34 -13.94 1.45
C ALA A 158 -11.11 -14.54 2.11
N TYR A 159 -10.36 -13.77 2.89
CA TYR A 159 -9.18 -14.26 3.62
C TYR A 159 -9.54 -15.33 4.65
N ALA A 160 -10.74 -15.26 5.23
CA ALA A 160 -11.25 -16.28 6.16
C ALA A 160 -11.51 -17.64 5.49
N GLN A 161 -11.58 -17.71 4.15
CA GLN A 161 -11.75 -18.96 3.41
C GLN A 161 -10.38 -19.58 3.07
N PRO A 162 -10.03 -20.76 3.62
CA PRO A 162 -8.70 -21.35 3.41
C PRO A 162 -8.34 -21.55 1.93
N VAL A 163 -9.31 -21.93 1.10
CA VAL A 163 -9.11 -22.15 -0.34
C VAL A 163 -8.79 -20.86 -1.09
N LEU A 164 -9.35 -19.72 -0.68
CA LEU A 164 -9.08 -18.42 -1.30
C LEU A 164 -7.78 -17.82 -0.79
N ARG A 165 -7.44 -18.03 0.48
CA ARG A 165 -6.18 -17.55 1.07
C ARG A 165 -4.95 -18.12 0.35
N GLN A 166 -5.09 -19.31 -0.25
CA GLN A 166 -4.03 -19.94 -1.05
C GLN A 166 -3.89 -19.34 -2.46
N LEU A 167 -4.83 -18.50 -2.90
CA LEU A 167 -4.81 -17.88 -4.21
C LEU A 167 -4.28 -16.45 -4.16
N MET A 168 -3.75 -15.99 -5.30
CA MET A 168 -3.34 -14.61 -5.47
C MET A 168 -4.60 -13.72 -5.51
N PRO A 169 -4.83 -12.86 -4.49
CA PRO A 169 -5.94 -11.93 -4.53
C PRO A 169 -5.62 -10.79 -5.49
N VAL A 170 -6.59 -10.39 -6.29
CA VAL A 170 -6.44 -9.27 -7.20
C VAL A 170 -7.57 -8.28 -6.98
N ASN A 171 -7.18 -7.05 -6.65
CA ASN A 171 -8.10 -5.94 -6.44
C ASN A 171 -7.92 -4.90 -7.54
N SER A 172 -8.98 -4.63 -8.31
CA SER A 172 -9.01 -3.57 -9.30
C SER A 172 -10.32 -2.81 -9.20
N HIS A 173 -10.24 -1.48 -9.06
CA HIS A 173 -11.41 -0.62 -8.83
C HIS A 173 -12.31 -1.15 -7.71
N PHE A 174 -11.69 -1.66 -6.64
CA PHE A 174 -12.31 -2.33 -5.50
C PHE A 174 -12.95 -3.70 -5.76
N ASN A 175 -13.05 -4.14 -7.01
CA ASN A 175 -13.54 -5.47 -7.33
C ASN A 175 -12.49 -6.53 -6.97
N LEU A 176 -12.92 -7.59 -6.29
CA LEU A 176 -12.05 -8.68 -5.87
C LEU A 176 -12.24 -9.90 -6.78
N TRP A 177 -11.13 -10.49 -7.20
CA TRP A 177 -11.10 -11.78 -7.88
C TRP A 177 -9.77 -12.47 -7.62
N PHE A 178 -9.63 -13.72 -8.06
CA PHE A 178 -8.49 -14.57 -7.70
C PHE A 178 -7.76 -15.12 -8.92
N SER A 179 -6.46 -15.35 -8.77
CA SER A 179 -5.62 -16.02 -9.74
C SER A 179 -4.92 -17.23 -9.10
N PRO A 180 -4.81 -18.38 -9.81
CA PRO A 180 -3.97 -19.49 -9.39
C PRO A 180 -2.49 -19.27 -9.75
N ARG A 181 -2.14 -18.13 -10.35
CA ARG A 181 -0.76 -17.77 -10.66
C ARG A 181 -0.32 -16.52 -9.90
N VAL A 182 0.93 -16.54 -9.46
CA VAL A 182 1.60 -15.37 -8.89
C VAL A 182 2.07 -14.45 -10.01
N GLU A 183 2.64 -15.00 -11.08
CA GLU A 183 3.04 -14.25 -12.26
C GLU A 183 1.89 -14.11 -13.27
N GLU A 184 1.86 -12.97 -13.98
CA GLU A 184 0.83 -12.63 -14.97
C GLU A 184 -0.63 -12.81 -14.47
N PHE A 185 -0.85 -12.63 -13.16
CA PHE A 185 -2.13 -12.93 -12.50
C PHE A 185 -3.34 -12.30 -13.20
N TRP A 186 -3.17 -11.14 -13.84
CA TRP A 186 -4.20 -10.43 -14.63
C TRP A 186 -4.77 -11.24 -15.79
N LYS A 187 -4.04 -12.24 -16.31
CA LYS A 187 -4.49 -13.09 -17.42
C LYS A 187 -5.17 -14.37 -16.95
N THR A 188 -5.00 -14.76 -15.69
CA THR A 188 -5.37 -16.10 -15.18
C THR A 188 -6.46 -16.06 -14.12
N ARG A 189 -7.45 -15.17 -14.27
CA ARG A 189 -8.60 -15.13 -13.36
C ARG A 189 -9.28 -16.50 -13.27
N VAL A 190 -9.50 -16.96 -12.04
CA VAL A 190 -10.35 -18.12 -11.72
C VAL A 190 -11.63 -17.67 -11.01
N GLY A 191 -12.72 -18.38 -11.28
CA GLY A 191 -14.02 -18.14 -10.65
C GLY A 191 -14.66 -16.80 -11.04
N TYR A 192 -15.42 -16.24 -10.11
CA TYR A 192 -16.20 -15.02 -10.29
C TYR A 192 -15.49 -13.79 -9.71
N ILE A 193 -15.96 -12.62 -10.12
CA ILE A 193 -15.57 -11.32 -9.58
C ILE A 193 -16.61 -10.89 -8.54
N ILE A 194 -16.18 -10.41 -7.39
CA ILE A 194 -17.03 -9.73 -6.42
C ILE A 194 -16.94 -8.22 -6.64
N CYS A 195 -18.09 -7.58 -6.81
CA CYS A 195 -18.28 -6.14 -6.96
C CYS A 195 -18.92 -5.59 -5.68
N PRO A 196 -18.16 -4.91 -4.80
CA PRO A 196 -18.67 -4.51 -3.49
C PRO A 196 -19.75 -3.43 -3.50
N TYR A 197 -19.98 -2.76 -4.63
CA TYR A 197 -20.90 -1.62 -4.76
C TYR A 197 -21.95 -1.82 -5.86
N ASP A 198 -22.40 -3.06 -6.09
CA ASP A 198 -23.39 -3.36 -7.11
C ASP A 198 -24.79 -3.02 -6.60
N GLU A 199 -25.29 -1.83 -6.95
CA GLU A 199 -26.60 -1.29 -6.50
C GLU A 199 -26.75 -1.30 -4.96
N GLY A 200 -25.67 -1.01 -4.24
CA GLY A 200 -25.66 -1.04 -2.76
C GLY A 200 -25.57 -2.44 -2.14
N LEU A 201 -25.51 -3.49 -2.96
CA LEU A 201 -25.31 -4.89 -2.58
C LEU A 201 -23.93 -5.39 -3.03
N TYR A 202 -23.60 -6.63 -2.64
CA TYR A 202 -22.41 -7.32 -3.14
C TYR A 202 -22.80 -8.11 -4.39
N GLY A 203 -22.36 -7.63 -5.56
CA GLY A 203 -22.61 -8.30 -6.83
C GLY A 203 -21.56 -9.37 -7.10
N VAL A 204 -21.98 -10.54 -7.55
CA VAL A 204 -21.07 -11.59 -8.04
C VAL A 204 -21.23 -11.70 -9.54
N ARG A 205 -20.13 -11.58 -10.30
CA ARG A 205 -20.14 -11.50 -11.75
C ARG A 205 -19.25 -12.53 -12.42
N ASN A 206 -19.72 -13.10 -13.52
CA ASN A 206 -18.97 -13.99 -14.40
C ASN A 206 -18.90 -13.39 -15.81
N LYS A 207 -17.68 -13.09 -16.30
CA LYS A 207 -17.45 -12.47 -17.62
C LYS A 207 -18.38 -11.26 -17.87
N GLY A 208 -18.55 -10.42 -16.86
CA GLY A 208 -19.38 -9.21 -16.90
C GLY A 208 -20.87 -9.41 -16.59
N ARG A 209 -21.38 -10.65 -16.66
CA ARG A 209 -22.79 -10.96 -16.34
C ARG A 209 -22.98 -11.10 -14.83
N LEU A 210 -24.03 -10.51 -14.30
CA LEU A 210 -24.45 -10.69 -12.91
C LEU A 210 -24.93 -12.13 -12.71
N VAL A 211 -24.38 -12.78 -11.69
CA VAL A 211 -24.71 -14.17 -11.28
C VAL A 211 -25.55 -14.14 -10.02
N ALA A 212 -25.19 -13.29 -9.06
CA ALA A 212 -25.91 -13.15 -7.80
C ALA A 212 -25.75 -11.73 -7.24
N ARG A 213 -26.67 -11.34 -6.36
CA ARG A 213 -26.53 -10.21 -5.44
C ARG A 213 -26.72 -10.73 -4.03
N THR A 214 -25.87 -10.31 -3.11
CA THR A 214 -25.94 -10.71 -1.72
C THR A 214 -25.88 -9.49 -0.80
N GLU A 215 -26.47 -9.62 0.38
CA GLU A 215 -26.48 -8.56 1.38
C GLU A 215 -25.17 -8.52 2.15
N THR A 216 -24.55 -9.70 2.34
CA THR A 216 -23.31 -9.86 3.09
C THR A 216 -22.11 -10.19 2.19
N PRO A 217 -20.88 -9.80 2.60
CA PRO A 217 -19.68 -10.21 1.89
C PRO A 217 -19.41 -11.72 2.00
N GLU A 218 -19.80 -12.36 3.11
CA GLU A 218 -19.64 -13.80 3.34
C GLU A 218 -20.44 -14.62 2.32
N GLU A 219 -21.69 -14.23 2.04
CA GLU A 219 -22.50 -14.88 1.00
C GLU A 219 -21.88 -14.71 -0.39
N ALA A 220 -21.42 -13.50 -0.74
CA ALA A 220 -20.76 -13.27 -2.03
C ALA A 220 -19.49 -14.13 -2.18
N VAL A 221 -18.71 -14.24 -1.11
CA VAL A 221 -17.51 -15.09 -1.06
C VAL A 221 -17.90 -16.56 -1.17
N ALA A 222 -18.97 -17.01 -0.51
CA ALA A 222 -19.46 -18.39 -0.61
C ALA A 222 -19.84 -18.74 -2.05
N PHE A 223 -20.48 -17.82 -2.80
CA PHE A 223 -20.74 -18.00 -4.24
C PHE A 223 -19.45 -18.18 -5.06
N VAL A 224 -18.41 -17.41 -4.75
CA VAL A 224 -17.11 -17.56 -5.43
C VAL A 224 -16.49 -18.91 -5.10
N VAL A 225 -16.45 -19.30 -3.82
CA VAL A 225 -15.89 -20.58 -3.37
C VAL A 225 -16.60 -21.77 -4.02
N ALA A 226 -17.94 -21.75 -4.04
CA ALA A 226 -18.74 -22.81 -4.65
C ALA A 226 -18.51 -22.94 -6.16
N ALA A 227 -18.09 -21.86 -6.83
CA ALA A 227 -17.80 -21.84 -8.26
C ALA A 227 -16.33 -22.17 -8.62
N LEU A 228 -15.46 -22.39 -7.63
CA LEU A 228 -14.06 -22.73 -7.90
C LEU A 228 -13.93 -24.13 -8.51
N PRO A 229 -13.02 -24.34 -9.47
CA PRO A 229 -12.66 -25.67 -9.92
C PRO A 229 -12.17 -26.56 -8.77
N LYS A 230 -12.56 -27.84 -8.79
CA LYS A 230 -12.08 -28.83 -7.81
C LYS A 230 -10.58 -29.07 -8.00
N GLY A 231 -9.88 -29.35 -6.89
CA GLY A 231 -8.45 -29.68 -6.92
C GLY A 231 -7.53 -28.50 -7.20
N LEU A 232 -8.02 -27.27 -7.03
CA LEU A 232 -7.18 -26.08 -7.15
C LEU A 232 -6.14 -26.08 -6.01
N GLY A 233 -4.86 -26.09 -6.37
CA GLY A 233 -3.76 -25.96 -5.42
C GLY A 233 -3.44 -24.50 -5.09
N PRO A 234 -2.43 -24.27 -4.24
CA PRO A 234 -1.90 -22.94 -3.98
C PRO A 234 -1.42 -22.25 -5.25
N ALA A 235 -1.52 -20.92 -5.28
CA ALA A 235 -1.02 -20.15 -6.39
C ALA A 235 0.51 -20.27 -6.50
N SER A 236 0.98 -20.46 -7.73
CA SER A 236 2.39 -20.65 -8.09
C SER A 236 2.86 -19.63 -9.11
#